data_AF-A0A7Y8LCH2-F1
#
_entry.id   AF-A0A7Y8LCH2-F1
#
_cell.length_a   1.000
_cell.length_b   1.000
_cell.length_c   1.000
_cell.angle_alpha   90.00
_cell.angle_beta   90.00
_cell.angle_gamma   90.00
#
_symmetry.space_group_name_H-M   'P 1'
#
loop_
_entity.id
_entity.type
_entity.pdbx_description
1 polymer ?
#
loop_
_entity_poly.entity_id
_entity_poly.type
_entity_poly.pdbx_seq_one_letter_code
_entity_poly.pdbx_strand_id
1 'polypeptide(L)'
;MIQLLPLLSLDGRFAAQDLPHELQLTLLNSIVVPRIVSSSMTPAIQAGDKLELSPPTSLTVGSVVVFRNDSLLVCHRITAIDPLGTLLTKGDATQSPCEIVKPSSVVGVVTGVLREGTYVSIGQGPPTSSASAQQSSLKTRTWTVAVRSVTRSIRALARISIFQHILAFLLRWTATVDVFTPTLLRSLPSHSRVASFTLRTSPHIAELLTTSNKQKPAHYVVRLGPWRVAQYDPTTASLLLRQSLREAGLEPFIRQIFAAR
;
A
#
# COMPACT_ATOMS: atom_id res chain seq x y z
N MET A 1 -9.28 1.62 3.09
CA MET A 1 -8.04 1.15 2.44
C MET A 1 -6.90 1.38 3.41
N ILE A 2 -6.04 0.38 3.60
CA ILE A 2 -4.94 0.39 4.57
C ILE A 2 -3.61 0.24 3.83
N GLN A 3 -2.61 1.02 4.21
CA GLN A 3 -1.22 0.94 3.77
C GLN A 3 -0.38 0.28 4.87
N LEU A 4 0.75 -0.32 4.55
CA LEU A 4 1.62 -0.97 5.54
C LEU A 4 2.96 -0.22 5.64
N LEU A 5 3.48 0.03 6.86
CA LEU A 5 4.73 0.77 7.11
C LEU A 5 5.76 -0.04 7.92
N PRO A 6 7.01 -0.22 7.50
CA PRO A 6 8.03 -0.85 8.34
C PRO A 6 8.41 0.00 9.58
N LEU A 7 8.75 -0.65 10.69
CA LEU A 7 8.98 0.00 12.00
C LEU A 7 10.27 0.84 12.11
N LEU A 8 11.17 0.83 11.12
CA LEU A 8 12.43 1.60 11.19
C LEU A 8 12.59 2.47 9.93
N SER A 9 12.31 3.76 10.10
CA SER A 9 12.77 4.93 9.33
C SER A 9 13.32 4.70 7.91
N LEU A 10 12.47 4.82 6.89
CA LEU A 10 12.71 5.48 5.58
C LEU A 10 11.52 5.22 4.63
N ASP A 11 10.42 5.96 4.83
CA ASP A 11 9.27 6.20 3.90
C ASP A 11 8.95 5.10 2.83
N GLY A 12 9.09 3.84 3.25
CA GLY A 12 8.94 2.66 2.44
C GLY A 12 7.46 2.32 2.38
N ARG A 13 6.70 3.14 1.67
CA ARG A 13 5.27 2.92 1.47
C ARG A 13 5.09 1.78 0.48
N PHE A 14 4.29 0.79 0.87
CA PHE A 14 3.83 -0.28 0.01
C PHE A 14 2.33 -0.44 0.20
N ALA A 15 1.63 -0.78 -0.88
CA ALA A 15 0.21 -1.07 -0.83
C ALA A 15 -0.01 -2.54 -0.45
N ALA A 16 -1.19 -2.83 0.11
CA ALA A 16 -1.63 -4.18 0.42
C ALA A 16 -1.39 -5.21 -0.71
N GLN A 17 -1.62 -4.77 -1.95
CA GLN A 17 -1.43 -5.53 -3.18
C GLN A 17 0.02 -5.94 -3.46
N ASP A 18 1.00 -5.28 -2.83
CA ASP A 18 2.41 -5.57 -3.00
C ASP A 18 2.88 -6.70 -2.07
N LEU A 19 1.98 -7.20 -1.21
CA LEU A 19 2.28 -8.26 -0.25
C LEU A 19 1.79 -9.62 -0.80
N PRO A 20 2.61 -10.68 -0.72
CA PRO A 20 2.20 -12.06 -0.94
C PRO A 20 0.85 -12.37 -0.26
N HIS A 21 0.04 -13.20 -0.92
CA HIS A 21 -1.25 -13.63 -0.36
C HIS A 21 -1.06 -14.51 0.88
N GLU A 22 0.06 -15.22 0.96
CA GLU A 22 0.40 -16.15 2.04
C GLU A 22 0.88 -15.43 3.32
N LEU A 23 1.23 -14.14 3.23
CA LEU A 23 1.65 -13.38 4.41
C LEU A 23 0.45 -13.02 5.28
N GLN A 24 0.39 -13.67 6.44
CA GLN A 24 -0.46 -13.27 7.57
C GLN A 24 0.12 -11.99 8.17
N LEU A 25 -0.59 -10.86 8.07
CA LEU A 25 -0.06 -9.58 8.58
C LEU A 25 0.13 -9.59 10.10
N THR A 26 -0.51 -10.51 10.80
CA THR A 26 -0.34 -10.69 12.23
C THR A 26 1.06 -11.12 12.62
N LEU A 27 1.72 -11.94 11.80
CA LEU A 27 3.16 -12.22 11.94
C LEU A 27 4.02 -11.02 11.57
N LEU A 28 3.50 -10.13 10.71
CA LEU A 28 4.18 -8.91 10.30
C LEU A 28 3.97 -7.73 11.26
N ASN A 29 3.10 -7.80 12.27
CA ASN A 29 2.85 -6.66 13.17
C ASN A 29 4.12 -6.20 13.91
N SER A 30 5.09 -7.10 14.09
CA SER A 30 6.41 -6.75 14.66
C SER A 30 7.32 -6.01 13.67
N ILE A 31 7.03 -6.09 12.37
CA ILE A 31 7.85 -5.55 11.29
C ILE A 31 7.17 -4.36 10.64
N VAL A 32 5.83 -4.34 10.60
CA VAL A 32 5.01 -3.49 9.76
C VAL A 32 3.75 -3.01 10.50
N VAL A 33 3.53 -1.70 10.51
CA VAL A 33 2.38 -1.03 11.12
C VAL A 33 1.42 -0.55 10.02
N PRO A 34 0.18 -1.09 9.97
CA PRO A 34 -0.82 -0.60 9.05
C PRO A 34 -1.21 0.87 9.32
N ARG A 35 -1.42 1.65 8.26
CA ARG A 35 -1.84 3.05 8.25
C ARG A 35 -3.13 3.21 7.46
N ILE A 36 -4.10 3.90 8.04
CA ILE A 36 -5.39 4.19 7.41
C ILE A 36 -5.24 5.29 6.37
N VAL A 37 -5.84 5.10 5.19
CA VAL A 37 -5.83 6.12 4.12
C VAL A 37 -7.21 6.51 3.61
N SER A 38 -8.28 6.04 4.25
CA SER A 38 -9.66 6.37 3.89
C SER A 38 -10.45 6.83 5.11
N SER A 39 -11.55 7.54 4.88
CA SER A 39 -12.45 8.04 5.93
C SER A 39 -13.60 7.11 6.29
N SER A 40 -13.67 5.87 5.77
CA SER A 40 -14.80 4.96 5.99
C SER A 40 -15.06 4.57 7.45
N MET A 41 -14.05 4.69 8.31
CA MET A 41 -14.14 4.41 9.74
C MET A 41 -14.26 5.66 10.63
N THR A 42 -14.48 6.83 10.03
CA THR A 42 -14.68 8.07 10.81
C THR A 42 -16.01 7.98 11.57
N PRO A 43 -16.12 8.44 12.84
CA PRO A 43 -15.09 9.14 13.62
C PRO A 43 -14.13 8.23 14.40
N ALA A 44 -14.41 6.93 14.52
CA ALA A 44 -13.63 6.04 15.36
C ALA A 44 -12.16 5.96 14.93
N ILE A 45 -11.91 5.86 13.62
CA ILE A 45 -10.57 5.77 13.04
C ILE A 45 -10.47 6.74 11.87
N GLN A 46 -9.40 7.54 11.84
CA GLN A 46 -9.16 8.61 10.89
C GLN A 46 -8.03 8.27 9.91
N ALA A 47 -8.05 8.95 8.76
CA ALA A 47 -6.93 8.84 7.81
C ALA A 47 -5.65 9.35 8.46
N GLY A 48 -4.57 8.58 8.32
CA GLY A 48 -3.29 8.85 8.96
C GLY A 48 -3.02 7.99 10.19
N ASP A 49 -4.07 7.50 10.86
CA ASP A 49 -3.97 6.63 12.04
C ASP A 49 -3.18 5.35 11.73
N LYS A 50 -2.43 4.88 12.72
CA LYS A 50 -1.71 3.61 12.70
C LYS A 50 -2.48 2.57 13.49
N LEU A 51 -2.54 1.34 13.00
CA LEU A 51 -3.26 0.24 13.62
C LEU A 51 -2.30 -0.73 14.30
N GLU A 52 -2.68 -1.20 15.47
CA GLU A 52 -2.15 -2.43 16.05
C GLU A 52 -3.16 -3.54 15.82
N LEU A 53 -2.66 -4.68 15.32
CA LEU A 53 -3.50 -5.83 15.06
C LEU A 53 -3.14 -6.97 16.01
N SER A 54 -4.11 -7.76 16.41
CA SER A 54 -3.91 -9.09 16.97
C SER A 54 -4.25 -10.16 15.93
N PRO A 55 -3.82 -11.42 16.13
CA PRO A 55 -4.35 -12.58 15.42
C PRO A 55 -5.88 -12.51 15.29
N PRO A 56 -6.46 -13.01 14.17
CA PRO A 56 -7.91 -13.04 13.95
C PRO A 56 -8.63 -14.09 14.81
N THR A 57 -8.30 -14.11 16.10
CA THR A 57 -8.91 -14.94 17.13
C THR A 57 -10.01 -14.14 17.82
N SER A 58 -11.11 -14.79 18.18
CA SER A 58 -12.20 -14.17 18.94
C SER A 58 -12.93 -13.04 18.21
N LEU A 59 -13.38 -13.33 16.98
CA LEU A 59 -14.19 -12.40 16.19
C LEU A 59 -15.56 -12.21 16.83
N THR A 60 -15.85 -11.00 17.31
CA THR A 60 -17.13 -10.64 17.95
C THR A 60 -17.77 -9.45 17.26
N VAL A 61 -19.10 -9.35 17.36
CA VAL A 61 -19.83 -8.16 16.94
C VAL A 61 -19.31 -6.93 17.69
N GLY A 62 -19.10 -5.82 16.98
CA GLY A 62 -18.52 -4.58 17.52
C GLY A 62 -17.01 -4.48 17.32
N SER A 63 -16.30 -5.60 17.14
CA SER A 63 -14.86 -5.59 16.87
C SER A 63 -14.53 -4.94 15.53
N VAL A 64 -13.44 -4.18 15.47
CA VAL A 64 -12.91 -3.65 14.21
C VAL A 64 -11.89 -4.64 13.65
N VAL A 65 -12.07 -5.03 12.39
CA VAL A 65 -11.23 -6.03 11.73
C VAL A 65 -10.59 -5.48 10.48
N VAL A 66 -9.41 -5.99 10.19
CA VAL A 66 -8.73 -5.82 8.90
C VAL A 66 -8.86 -7.11 8.11
N PHE A 67 -9.40 -7.02 6.90
CA PHE A 67 -9.55 -8.17 6.01
C PHE A 67 -9.12 -7.85 4.58
N ARG A 68 -8.83 -8.91 3.82
CA ARG A 68 -8.55 -8.82 2.38
C ARG A 68 -9.87 -8.79 1.61
N ASN A 69 -10.01 -7.80 0.75
CA ASN A 69 -11.05 -7.73 -0.26
C ASN A 69 -10.37 -7.47 -1.61
N ASP A 70 -10.35 -8.48 -2.47
CA ASP A 70 -9.51 -8.54 -3.66
C ASP A 70 -8.02 -8.26 -3.34
N SER A 71 -7.48 -7.18 -3.90
CA SER A 71 -6.09 -6.72 -3.72
C SER A 71 -5.94 -5.66 -2.63
N LEU A 72 -7.01 -5.36 -1.88
CA LEU A 72 -7.05 -4.29 -0.89
C LEU A 72 -7.18 -4.84 0.52
N LEU A 73 -6.54 -4.13 1.46
CA LEU A 73 -6.86 -4.27 2.88
C LEU A 73 -7.94 -3.26 3.25
N VAL A 74 -9.00 -3.78 3.85
CA VAL A 74 -10.17 -3.02 4.30
C VAL A 74 -10.24 -3.14 5.82
N CYS A 75 -10.49 -2.01 6.49
CA CYS A 75 -10.68 -1.92 7.93
C CYS A 75 -12.14 -1.55 8.17
N HIS A 76 -12.96 -2.46 8.68
CA HIS A 76 -14.37 -2.21 8.99
C HIS A 76 -14.78 -2.87 10.31
N ARG A 77 -15.90 -2.44 10.88
CA ARG A 77 -16.46 -3.02 12.11
C ARG A 77 -17.37 -4.19 11.78
N ILE A 78 -17.28 -5.27 12.56
CA ILE A 78 -18.23 -6.38 12.51
C ILE A 78 -19.56 -5.88 13.08
N THR A 79 -20.61 -5.88 12.25
CA THR A 79 -21.97 -5.48 12.65
C THR A 79 -22.84 -6.68 12.99
N ALA A 80 -22.55 -7.84 12.40
CA ALA A 80 -23.20 -9.10 12.71
C ALA A 80 -22.32 -10.29 12.31
N ILE A 81 -22.59 -11.45 12.90
CA ILE A 81 -22.00 -12.73 12.53
C ILE A 81 -23.17 -13.69 12.30
N ASP A 82 -23.22 -14.32 11.13
CA ASP A 82 -24.29 -15.26 10.80
C ASP A 82 -24.07 -16.63 11.47
N PRO A 83 -25.06 -17.55 11.47
CA PRO A 83 -24.91 -18.87 12.07
C PRO A 83 -23.81 -19.75 11.43
N LEU A 84 -23.38 -19.44 10.21
CA LEU A 84 -22.29 -20.13 9.52
C LEU A 84 -20.91 -19.52 9.82
N GLY A 85 -20.87 -18.47 10.66
CA GLY A 85 -19.67 -17.74 11.02
C GLY A 85 -19.24 -16.67 10.00
N THR A 86 -20.04 -16.41 8.97
CA THR A 86 -19.76 -15.32 8.03
C THR A 86 -19.95 -13.97 8.70
N LEU A 87 -19.03 -13.05 8.46
CA LEU A 87 -19.03 -11.73 9.08
C LEU A 87 -19.74 -10.73 8.17
N LEU A 88 -20.65 -9.97 8.74
CA LEU A 88 -21.18 -8.75 8.13
C LEU A 88 -20.38 -7.58 8.69
N THR A 89 -19.70 -6.85 7.81
CA THR A 89 -18.84 -5.74 8.22
C THR A 89 -19.28 -4.43 7.57
N LYS A 90 -19.04 -3.31 8.26
CA LYS A 90 -19.38 -1.98 7.75
C LYS A 90 -18.43 -0.92 8.27
N GLY A 91 -18.13 0.06 7.43
CA GLY A 91 -17.41 1.26 7.87
C GLY A 91 -18.32 2.16 8.71
N ASP A 92 -17.80 2.70 9.80
CA ASP A 92 -18.56 3.56 10.73
C ASP A 92 -19.19 4.80 10.04
N ALA A 93 -18.57 5.31 8.97
CA ALA A 93 -19.10 6.43 8.16
C ALA A 93 -19.86 6.00 6.90
N THR A 94 -19.90 4.70 6.60
CA THR A 94 -20.40 4.19 5.32
C THR A 94 -21.92 4.02 5.37
N GLN A 95 -22.64 4.54 4.37
CA GLN A 95 -24.10 4.30 4.24
C GLN A 95 -24.45 3.06 3.42
N SER A 96 -23.48 2.51 2.69
CA SER A 96 -23.64 1.31 1.86
C SER A 96 -24.07 0.07 2.66
N PRO A 97 -24.59 -0.97 1.97
CA PRO A 97 -24.86 -2.27 2.58
C PRO A 97 -23.63 -2.86 3.26
N CYS A 98 -23.85 -3.77 4.20
CA CYS A 98 -22.78 -4.52 4.86
C CYS A 98 -21.99 -5.35 3.83
N GLU A 99 -20.69 -5.43 4.02
CA GLU A 99 -19.79 -6.30 3.26
C GLU A 99 -19.78 -7.68 3.92
N ILE A 100 -20.00 -8.72 3.11
CA ILE A 100 -19.97 -10.12 3.56
C ILE A 100 -18.52 -10.61 3.48
N VAL A 101 -17.96 -11.01 4.61
CA VAL A 101 -16.54 -11.36 4.77
C VAL A 101 -16.42 -12.75 5.37
N LYS A 102 -15.66 -13.63 4.71
CA LYS A 102 -15.32 -14.95 5.25
C LYS A 102 -14.28 -14.79 6.37
N PRO A 103 -14.37 -15.56 7.48
CA PRO A 103 -13.36 -15.52 8.55
C PRO A 103 -11.93 -15.71 8.06
N SER A 104 -11.72 -16.58 7.06
CA SER A 104 -10.41 -16.84 6.45
C SER A 104 -9.82 -15.66 5.69
N SER A 105 -10.63 -14.65 5.35
CA SER A 105 -10.16 -13.41 4.72
C SER A 105 -9.76 -12.35 5.75
N VAL A 106 -10.09 -12.56 7.03
CA VAL A 106 -9.68 -11.66 8.11
C VAL A 106 -8.21 -11.87 8.39
N VAL A 107 -7.51 -10.76 8.39
CA VAL A 107 -6.08 -10.72 8.59
C VAL A 107 -5.74 -10.48 10.05
N GLY A 108 -6.51 -9.64 10.74
CA GLY A 108 -6.35 -9.38 12.16
C GLY A 108 -7.47 -8.54 12.74
N VAL A 109 -7.58 -8.55 14.07
CA VAL A 109 -8.50 -7.69 14.83
C VAL A 109 -7.71 -6.45 15.27
N VAL A 110 -8.29 -5.27 15.14
CA VAL A 110 -7.66 -4.03 15.58
C VAL A 110 -7.78 -3.94 17.10
N THR A 111 -6.64 -3.98 17.79
CA THR A 111 -6.56 -3.88 19.26
C THR A 111 -6.14 -2.49 19.73
N GLY A 112 -5.50 -1.72 18.87
CA GLY A 112 -5.01 -0.37 19.19
C GLY A 112 -5.03 0.53 17.97
N VAL A 113 -5.30 1.82 18.20
CA VAL A 113 -5.18 2.87 17.20
C VAL A 113 -4.27 3.94 17.76
N LEU A 114 -3.20 4.25 17.03
CA LEU A 114 -2.26 5.32 17.36
C LEU A 114 -2.50 6.51 16.42
N ARG A 115 -2.92 7.63 16.99
CA ARG A 115 -3.13 8.91 16.31
C ARG A 115 -2.12 9.92 16.83
N GLU A 116 -1.26 10.40 15.94
CA GLU A 116 -0.25 11.42 16.28
C GLU A 116 0.60 11.05 17.52
N GLY A 117 0.87 9.76 17.70
CA GLY A 117 1.65 9.26 18.84
C GLY A 117 0.85 8.97 20.11
N THR A 118 -0.47 9.19 20.11
CA THR A 118 -1.37 8.91 21.24
C THR A 118 -2.29 7.75 20.93
N TYR A 119 -2.47 6.84 21.89
CA TYR A 119 -3.45 5.75 21.76
C TYR A 119 -4.87 6.30 21.89
N VAL A 120 -5.72 5.91 20.95
CA VAL A 120 -7.14 6.28 20.91
C VAL A 120 -7.97 5.04 21.17
N SER A 121 -8.92 5.14 22.11
CA SER A 121 -9.87 4.06 22.37
C SER A 121 -10.80 3.86 21.18
N ILE A 122 -10.81 2.63 20.66
CA ILE A 122 -11.76 2.20 19.64
C ILE A 122 -13.04 1.86 20.39
N GLY A 123 -14.04 2.75 20.36
CA GLY A 123 -15.32 2.50 21.01
C GLY A 123 -15.88 1.12 20.63
N GLN A 124 -16.33 0.35 21.63
CA GLN A 124 -16.81 -1.03 21.49
C GLN A 124 -18.22 -1.14 20.87
N GLY A 125 -18.82 -0.05 20.42
CA GLY A 125 -20.16 -0.06 19.85
C GLY A 125 -20.65 1.34 19.52
N PRO A 126 -21.78 1.45 18.81
CA PRO A 126 -22.32 2.75 18.42
C PRO A 126 -22.54 3.58 19.68
N PRO A 127 -22.14 4.87 19.70
CA PRO A 127 -22.65 5.77 20.70
C PRO A 127 -24.18 5.73 20.55
N THR A 128 -24.87 5.29 21.60
CA THR A 128 -26.29 5.58 21.78
C THR A 128 -26.47 7.06 21.44
N SER A 129 -27.27 7.31 20.40
CA SER A 129 -27.46 8.59 19.73
C SER A 129 -27.51 9.76 20.72
N SER A 130 -26.36 10.39 20.98
CA SER A 130 -26.28 11.71 21.58
C SER A 130 -26.09 12.66 20.43
N ALA A 131 -27.20 13.24 20.02
CA ALA A 131 -27.26 14.27 19.00
C ALA A 131 -26.53 15.53 19.50
N SER A 132 -25.22 15.59 19.34
CA SER A 132 -24.50 16.86 19.35
C SER A 132 -23.12 16.72 18.70
N ALA A 133 -22.70 17.79 18.02
CA ALA A 133 -21.37 18.00 17.43
C ALA A 133 -21.07 17.31 16.09
N GLN A 134 -21.96 17.56 15.13
CA GLN A 134 -21.61 17.61 13.71
C GLN A 134 -21.04 19.00 13.38
N GLN A 135 -19.71 19.16 13.28
CA GLN A 135 -19.08 20.16 12.41
C GLN A 135 -17.56 20.01 12.36
N SER A 136 -17.06 19.51 11.21
CA SER A 136 -15.77 19.85 10.56
C SER A 136 -15.05 18.63 9.91
N SER A 137 -15.59 18.07 8.82
CA SER A 137 -14.73 17.32 7.87
C SER A 137 -15.26 17.29 6.44
N LEU A 138 -15.73 18.45 5.95
CA LEU A 138 -16.19 18.58 4.55
C LEU A 138 -15.06 18.59 3.50
N LYS A 139 -13.78 18.50 3.89
CA LYS A 139 -12.66 18.59 2.94
C LYS A 139 -12.08 17.26 2.42
N THR A 140 -12.54 16.09 2.88
CA THR A 140 -11.91 14.80 2.46
C THR A 140 -12.82 13.85 1.67
N ARG A 141 -14.08 14.21 1.43
CA ARG A 141 -15.07 13.35 0.72
C ARG A 141 -14.83 13.23 -0.79
N THR A 142 -14.09 14.15 -1.42
CA THR A 142 -13.88 14.14 -2.89
C THR A 142 -12.76 13.21 -3.35
N TRP A 143 -11.87 12.74 -2.47
CA TRP A 143 -10.67 12.02 -2.93
C TRP A 143 -10.91 10.53 -3.21
N THR A 144 -11.79 9.87 -2.45
CA THR A 144 -11.97 8.41 -2.54
C THR A 144 -12.71 7.97 -3.82
N VAL A 145 -13.64 8.77 -4.32
CA VAL A 145 -14.35 8.51 -5.59
C VAL A 145 -13.44 8.82 -6.79
N ALA A 146 -12.62 9.87 -6.68
CA ALA A 146 -11.65 10.22 -7.73
C ALA A 146 -10.65 9.09 -7.98
N VAL A 147 -10.09 8.45 -6.95
CA VAL A 147 -9.04 7.42 -7.13
C VAL A 147 -9.54 6.16 -7.83
N ARG A 148 -10.77 5.68 -7.56
CA ARG A 148 -11.35 4.50 -8.26
C ARG A 148 -11.71 4.80 -9.71
N SER A 149 -12.17 6.02 -9.99
CA SER A 149 -12.41 6.47 -11.37
C SER A 149 -11.08 6.58 -12.13
N VAL A 150 -10.06 7.17 -11.50
CA VAL A 150 -8.73 7.37 -12.08
C VAL A 150 -8.07 6.03 -12.45
N THR A 151 -8.13 4.99 -11.61
CA THR A 151 -7.49 3.70 -11.96
C THR A 151 -8.19 2.98 -13.11
N ARG A 152 -9.53 3.07 -13.22
CA ARG A 152 -10.28 2.55 -14.37
C ARG A 152 -9.96 3.32 -15.64
N SER A 153 -9.92 4.65 -15.57
CA SER A 153 -9.58 5.50 -16.71
C SER A 153 -8.14 5.29 -17.16
N ILE A 154 -7.18 5.14 -16.24
CA ILE A 154 -5.79 4.82 -16.56
C ILE A 154 -5.71 3.48 -17.32
N ARG A 155 -6.48 2.46 -16.91
CA ARG A 155 -6.49 1.17 -17.62
C ARG A 155 -7.06 1.29 -19.04
N ALA A 156 -8.13 2.05 -19.21
CA ALA A 156 -8.71 2.28 -20.53
C ALA A 156 -7.73 3.05 -21.45
N LEU A 157 -7.10 4.11 -20.92
CA LEU A 157 -6.13 4.94 -21.64
C LEU A 157 -4.83 4.19 -21.94
N ALA A 158 -4.40 3.30 -21.05
CA ALA A 158 -3.22 2.44 -21.20
C ALA A 158 -3.22 1.59 -22.48
N ARG A 159 -4.40 1.32 -23.05
CA ARG A 159 -4.54 0.58 -24.32
C ARG A 159 -4.26 1.43 -25.56
N ILE A 160 -4.20 2.75 -25.43
CA ILE A 160 -3.99 3.67 -26.55
C ILE A 160 -2.48 3.91 -26.70
N SER A 161 -1.91 3.58 -27.87
CA SER A 161 -0.47 3.71 -28.13
C SER A 161 0.09 5.11 -27.81
N ILE A 162 -0.63 6.18 -28.18
CA ILE A 162 -0.19 7.56 -27.88
C ILE A 162 -0.05 7.83 -26.38
N PHE A 163 -0.95 7.25 -25.57
CA PHE A 163 -0.91 7.40 -24.12
C PHE A 163 0.30 6.67 -23.53
N GLN A 164 0.67 5.50 -24.08
CA GLN A 164 1.89 4.79 -23.66
C GLN A 164 3.14 5.63 -23.92
N HIS A 165 3.23 6.31 -25.07
CA HIS A 165 4.34 7.21 -25.39
C HIS A 165 4.39 8.42 -24.45
N ILE A 166 3.24 9.04 -24.17
CA ILE A 166 3.15 10.16 -23.22
C ILE A 166 3.56 9.68 -21.82
N LEU A 167 3.08 8.52 -21.38
CA LEU A 167 3.40 7.97 -20.06
C LEU A 167 4.89 7.62 -19.94
N ALA A 168 5.48 7.02 -20.97
CA ALA A 168 6.92 6.74 -21.04
C ALA A 168 7.74 8.04 -21.00
N PHE A 169 7.31 9.07 -21.75
CA PHE A 169 7.91 10.39 -21.69
C PHE A 169 7.82 10.99 -20.28
N LEU A 170 6.64 11.01 -19.66
CA LEU A 170 6.47 11.51 -18.29
C LEU A 170 7.34 10.75 -17.30
N LEU A 171 7.38 9.42 -17.36
CA LEU A 171 8.23 8.60 -16.50
C LEU A 171 9.70 8.95 -16.70
N ARG A 172 10.17 9.14 -17.93
CA ARG A 172 11.55 9.54 -18.20
C ARG A 172 11.95 10.84 -17.49
N TRP A 173 11.01 11.77 -17.34
CA TRP A 173 11.26 13.07 -16.72
C TRP A 173 11.08 13.09 -15.20
N THR A 174 10.15 12.30 -14.69
CA THR A 174 9.67 12.43 -13.30
C THR A 174 10.00 11.23 -12.43
N ALA A 175 10.32 10.08 -13.02
CA ALA A 175 10.62 8.89 -12.24
C ALA A 175 12.07 8.89 -11.73
N THR A 176 12.22 8.41 -10.51
CA THR A 176 13.49 8.16 -9.84
C THR A 176 13.74 6.66 -9.77
N VAL A 177 14.97 6.23 -9.97
CA VAL A 177 15.39 4.85 -9.76
C VAL A 177 16.20 4.80 -8.48
N ASP A 178 15.74 4.00 -7.54
CA ASP A 178 16.46 3.67 -6.32
C ASP A 178 17.24 2.37 -6.53
N VAL A 179 18.49 2.38 -6.09
CA VAL A 179 19.42 1.25 -6.24
C VAL A 179 19.63 0.62 -4.88
N PHE A 180 19.43 -0.69 -4.79
CA PHE A 180 19.55 -1.44 -3.55
C PHE A 180 20.65 -2.49 -3.63
N THR A 181 21.42 -2.61 -2.56
CA THR A 181 22.42 -3.69 -2.38
C THR A 181 22.02 -4.59 -1.22
N PRO A 182 22.42 -5.88 -1.23
CA PRO A 182 22.18 -6.76 -0.10
C PRO A 182 23.00 -6.28 1.10
N THR A 183 22.37 -6.17 2.25
CA THR A 183 23.06 -5.86 3.52
C THR A 183 23.43 -7.16 4.23
N LEU A 184 24.67 -7.26 4.72
CA LEU A 184 25.16 -8.41 5.48
C LEU A 184 24.48 -8.46 6.86
N LEU A 185 23.26 -9.03 6.91
CA LEU A 185 22.51 -9.70 7.99
C LEU A 185 22.68 -9.33 9.48
N ARG A 186 23.39 -8.27 9.88
CA ARG A 186 23.47 -7.83 11.28
C ARG A 186 22.42 -6.79 11.67
N SER A 187 21.67 -6.26 10.71
CA SER A 187 20.53 -5.37 10.96
C SER A 187 19.47 -5.59 9.88
N LEU A 188 18.23 -5.89 10.26
CA LEU A 188 17.06 -5.79 9.39
C LEU A 188 16.96 -4.33 8.90
N PRO A 189 17.26 -4.05 7.62
CA PRO A 189 16.62 -4.62 6.44
C PRO A 189 17.54 -5.51 5.59
N SER A 190 16.96 -6.37 4.73
CA SER A 190 17.71 -7.25 3.82
C SER A 190 18.45 -6.52 2.70
N HIS A 191 18.12 -5.25 2.48
CA HIS A 191 18.74 -4.40 1.47
C HIS A 191 18.84 -2.95 1.94
N SER A 192 19.92 -2.27 1.57
CA SER A 192 20.09 -0.83 1.80
C SER A 192 20.02 -0.07 0.49
N ARG A 193 19.42 1.12 0.51
CA ARG A 193 19.41 2.04 -0.64
C ARG A 193 20.79 2.71 -0.72
N VAL A 194 21.52 2.46 -1.79
CA VAL A 194 22.88 2.99 -1.97
C VAL A 194 22.89 4.23 -2.86
N ALA A 195 21.95 4.33 -3.80
CA ALA A 195 21.85 5.47 -4.69
C ALA A 195 20.40 5.74 -5.11
N SER A 196 20.16 6.97 -5.57
CA SER A 196 18.94 7.35 -6.26
C SER A 196 19.24 8.36 -7.34
N PHE A 197 18.61 8.20 -8.49
CA PHE A 197 18.79 9.10 -9.63
C PHE A 197 17.51 9.23 -10.43
N THR A 198 17.33 10.36 -11.11
CA THR A 198 16.23 10.57 -12.05
C THR A 198 16.52 9.85 -13.38
N LEU A 199 15.49 9.31 -14.03
CA LEU A 199 15.63 8.60 -15.31
C LEU A 199 16.18 9.48 -16.44
N ARG A 200 16.04 10.80 -16.34
CA ARG A 200 16.52 11.76 -17.35
C ARG A 200 18.04 11.73 -17.50
N THR A 201 18.78 11.44 -16.43
CA THR A 201 20.24 11.61 -16.35
C THR A 201 21.03 10.41 -16.91
N SER A 202 20.42 9.65 -17.84
CA SER A 202 20.74 8.22 -18.05
C SER A 202 22.09 7.81 -18.67
N PRO A 203 22.90 8.62 -19.39
CA PRO A 203 24.07 8.03 -20.05
C PRO A 203 25.24 7.69 -19.10
N HIS A 204 25.41 8.37 -17.96
CA HIS A 204 26.56 8.14 -17.05
C HIS A 204 26.29 7.22 -15.86
N ILE A 205 25.10 6.63 -15.80
CA ILE A 205 24.65 5.91 -14.59
C ILE A 205 25.29 4.53 -14.46
N ALA A 206 25.60 3.89 -15.59
CA ALA A 206 26.36 2.63 -15.59
C ALA A 206 27.72 2.82 -14.88
N GLU A 207 28.36 3.97 -15.08
CA GLU A 207 29.68 4.31 -14.54
C GLU A 207 29.65 4.62 -13.03
N LEU A 208 28.58 5.27 -12.55
CA LEU A 208 28.36 5.52 -11.11
C LEU A 208 28.09 4.22 -10.33
N LEU A 209 27.55 3.20 -10.99
CA LEU A 209 27.23 1.91 -10.36
C LEU A 209 28.41 0.94 -10.36
N THR A 210 29.29 1.02 -11.36
CA THR A 210 30.51 0.20 -11.43
C THR A 210 31.60 0.69 -10.46
N THR A 211 31.67 2.00 -10.20
CA THR A 211 32.72 2.60 -9.38
C THR A 211 32.49 2.45 -7.87
N SER A 212 31.25 2.27 -7.41
CA SER A 212 30.95 2.50 -5.99
C SER A 212 31.32 1.35 -5.03
N ASN A 213 31.41 0.07 -5.41
CA ASN A 213 31.84 -0.95 -4.42
C ASN A 213 32.17 -2.40 -4.88
N LYS A 214 32.41 -2.68 -6.18
CA LYS A 214 32.50 -4.08 -6.73
C LYS A 214 31.30 -5.00 -6.45
N GLN A 215 30.37 -4.62 -5.58
CA GLN A 215 29.15 -5.36 -5.28
C GLN A 215 28.13 -5.12 -6.38
N LYS A 216 27.69 -6.21 -7.00
CA LYS A 216 26.59 -6.14 -7.95
C LYS A 216 25.33 -5.68 -7.22
N PRO A 217 24.63 -4.65 -7.71
CA PRO A 217 23.35 -4.22 -7.15
C PRO A 217 22.35 -5.36 -7.17
N ALA A 218 21.60 -5.52 -6.08
CA ALA A 218 20.64 -6.61 -5.91
C ALA A 218 19.36 -6.37 -6.71
N HIS A 219 18.86 -5.13 -6.70
CA HIS A 219 17.67 -4.77 -7.45
C HIS A 219 17.54 -3.24 -7.59
N TYR A 220 16.76 -2.84 -8.59
CA TYR A 220 16.38 -1.47 -8.87
C TYR A 220 14.90 -1.28 -8.60
N VAL A 221 14.51 -0.15 -8.01
CA VAL A 221 13.11 0.23 -7.82
C VAL A 221 12.84 1.52 -8.56
N VAL A 222 11.98 1.47 -9.57
CA VAL A 222 11.50 2.65 -10.30
C VAL A 222 10.35 3.25 -9.52
N ARG A 223 10.43 4.54 -9.20
CA ARG A 223 9.44 5.29 -8.42
C ARG A 223 8.99 6.53 -9.16
N LEU A 224 7.72 6.89 -8.95
CA LEU A 224 7.13 8.16 -9.37
C LEU A 224 6.70 8.90 -8.10
N GLY A 225 7.58 9.76 -7.57
CA GLY A 225 7.43 10.34 -6.24
C GLY A 225 7.32 9.25 -5.15
N PRO A 226 6.27 9.23 -4.32
CA PRO A 226 6.12 8.20 -3.29
C PRO A 226 5.71 6.83 -3.83
N TRP A 227 5.36 6.72 -5.12
CA TRP A 227 4.74 5.53 -5.72
C TRP A 227 5.79 4.61 -6.32
N ARG A 228 5.77 3.32 -5.98
CA ARG A 228 6.57 2.30 -6.67
C ARG A 228 5.88 1.92 -7.98
N VAL A 229 6.63 1.99 -9.07
CA VAL A 229 6.15 1.75 -10.44
C VAL A 229 6.58 0.36 -10.88
N ALA A 230 7.86 0.04 -10.70
CA ALA A 230 8.42 -1.25 -11.07
C ALA A 230 9.62 -1.61 -10.20
N GLN A 231 9.96 -2.89 -10.19
CA GLN A 231 11.17 -3.44 -9.59
C GLN A 231 11.88 -4.32 -10.61
N TYR A 232 13.18 -4.11 -10.81
CA TYR A 232 14.01 -4.88 -11.74
C TYR A 232 15.14 -5.58 -10.98
N ASP A 233 15.25 -6.88 -11.14
CA ASP A 233 16.37 -7.68 -10.62
C ASP A 233 17.33 -7.99 -11.79
N PRO A 234 18.56 -7.45 -11.78
CA PRO A 234 19.54 -7.69 -12.84
C PRO A 234 20.05 -9.13 -12.87
N THR A 235 19.99 -9.86 -11.75
CA THR A 235 20.50 -11.23 -11.64
C THR A 235 19.61 -12.21 -12.39
N THR A 236 18.30 -12.05 -12.22
CA THR A 236 17.28 -12.90 -12.85
C THR A 236 16.72 -12.30 -14.14
N ALA A 237 17.14 -11.07 -14.50
CA ALA A 237 16.51 -10.25 -15.53
C ALA A 237 14.99 -10.11 -15.36
N SER A 238 14.49 -10.29 -14.14
CA SER A 238 13.06 -10.24 -13.83
C SER A 238 12.61 -8.79 -13.62
N LEU A 239 11.46 -8.45 -14.22
CA LEU A 239 10.84 -7.15 -14.09
C LEU A 239 9.45 -7.33 -13.50
N LEU A 240 9.24 -6.77 -12.32
CA LEU A 240 7.95 -6.75 -11.64
C LEU A 240 7.36 -5.34 -11.75
N LEU A 241 6.37 -5.19 -12.64
CA LEU A 241 5.57 -3.97 -12.70
C LEU A 241 4.43 -4.03 -11.68
N ARG A 242 4.11 -2.87 -11.11
CA ARG A 242 2.89 -2.71 -10.32
C ARG A 242 1.68 -3.14 -11.16
N GLN A 243 0.79 -3.92 -10.56
CA GLN A 243 -0.34 -4.54 -11.27
C GLN A 243 -1.16 -3.56 -12.12
N SER A 244 -1.40 -2.35 -11.61
CA SER A 244 -2.15 -1.30 -12.31
C SER A 244 -1.47 -0.77 -13.58
N LEU A 245 -0.19 -1.06 -13.78
CA LEU A 245 0.63 -0.58 -14.89
C LEU A 245 1.07 -1.71 -15.84
N ARG A 246 0.75 -2.98 -15.54
CA ARG A 246 1.09 -4.11 -16.43
C ARG A 246 0.48 -3.94 -17.82
N GLU A 247 -0.77 -3.47 -17.90
CA GLU A 247 -1.46 -3.21 -19.17
C GLU A 247 -1.01 -1.91 -19.87
N ALA A 248 -0.17 -1.10 -19.23
CA ALA A 248 0.25 0.20 -19.78
C ALA A 248 1.38 0.12 -20.82
N GLY A 249 1.81 -1.09 -21.21
CA GLY A 249 2.87 -1.28 -22.20
C GLY A 249 4.22 -0.70 -21.76
N LEU A 250 4.43 -0.49 -20.46
CA LEU A 250 5.65 0.13 -19.93
C LEU A 250 6.82 -0.84 -19.79
N GLU A 251 6.56 -2.15 -19.89
CA GLU A 251 7.59 -3.17 -19.72
C GLU A 251 8.78 -3.00 -20.70
N PRO A 252 8.58 -2.86 -22.03
CA PRO A 252 9.68 -2.66 -22.96
C PRO A 252 10.51 -1.42 -22.65
N PHE A 253 9.86 -0.31 -22.29
CA PHE A 253 10.52 0.94 -21.92
C PHE A 253 11.40 0.77 -20.66
N ILE A 254 10.86 0.13 -19.62
CA ILE A 254 11.61 -0.09 -18.38
C ILE A 254 12.76 -1.07 -18.61
N ARG A 255 12.56 -2.12 -19.42
CA ARG A 255 13.65 -3.03 -19.79
C ARG A 255 14.74 -2.30 -20.59
N GLN A 256 14.38 -1.43 -21.52
CA GLN A 256 15.33 -0.65 -22.29
C GLN A 256 16.23 0.24 -21.42
N ILE A 257 15.65 0.85 -20.37
CA ILE A 257 16.41 1.64 -19.38
C ILE A 257 17.51 0.82 -18.70
N PHE A 258 17.24 -0.46 -18.43
CA PHE A 258 18.17 -1.34 -17.74
C PHE A 258 19.06 -2.16 -18.68
N ALA A 259 18.67 -2.34 -19.94
CA ALA A 259 19.41 -3.08 -20.96
C ALA A 259 20.52 -2.25 -21.63
N ALA A 260 20.48 -0.92 -21.56
CA ALA A 260 21.51 -0.04 -22.10
C ALA A 260 22.78 0.03 -21.20
N ARG A 261 23.18 -1.11 -20.62
CA ARG A 261 24.25 -1.24 -19.61
C ARG A 261 25.26 -2.29 -19.99
#